data_AF-A0A426YZI5-F1
#
_entry.id   AF-A0A426YZI5-F1
#
_cell.length_a   1.000
_cell.length_b   1.000
_cell.length_c   1.000
_cell.angle_alpha   90.00
_cell.angle_beta   90.00
_cell.angle_gamma   90.00
#
_symmetry.space_group_name_H-M   'P 1'
#
loop_
_entity.id
_entity.type
_entity.pdbx_description
1 polymer ?
#
loop_
_entity_poly.entity_id
_entity_poly.type
_entity_poly.pdbx_seq_one_letter_code
_entity_poly.pdbx_strand_id
1 'polypeptide(L)'
;MSQNISTAGNQSSSSSLPPPYSSSSSLPSPSSYSSSSSSSTSYVSQNNTGAGNQAISSSIPPSSSSSSPSSYTIVDGSSNAPKGSVGVCFGRSGDNLPSPSVIIQLLKSHRISKVRLFIPIPAVLTALKGTGIQLMIGVPNENIMQLSTGGADAALAWLKTNVLAFVDASQVCYLAVGNEVLHTDASLTPHLVPAMYNLHKALQMLGLDSTIKLSSPCSSQILSIWMLPRTARSLRSASPPSGRC
;
A
#
# COMPACT_ATOMS: atom_id res chain seq x y z
N MET A 1 -36.58 19.34 -65.49
CA MET A 1 -35.42 20.14 -65.91
C MET A 1 -34.38 20.02 -64.79
N SER A 2 -33.47 19.04 -64.86
CA SER A 2 -32.12 19.12 -65.49
C SER A 2 -31.13 19.85 -64.57
N GLN A 3 -30.29 19.15 -63.78
CA GLN A 3 -28.97 18.52 -64.04
C GLN A 3 -27.73 19.43 -63.80
N ASN A 4 -26.62 18.76 -63.45
CA ASN A 4 -25.18 19.13 -63.34
C ASN A 4 -24.69 19.71 -62.01
N ILE A 5 -23.79 19.09 -61.23
CA ILE A 5 -22.47 18.44 -61.49
C ILE A 5 -21.43 19.41 -62.07
N SER A 6 -20.43 19.74 -61.25
CA SER A 6 -19.05 19.96 -61.71
C SER A 6 -18.05 19.53 -60.64
N THR A 7 -17.04 18.84 -61.13
CA THR A 7 -16.00 18.06 -60.45
C THR A 7 -14.68 18.83 -60.43
N ALA A 8 -13.78 18.41 -59.53
CA ALA A 8 -12.31 18.39 -59.66
C ALA A 8 -11.50 19.40 -58.85
N GLY A 9 -10.52 18.87 -58.10
CA GLY A 9 -9.42 19.62 -57.50
C GLY A 9 -8.72 18.91 -56.34
N ASN A 10 -8.08 17.76 -56.62
CA ASN A 10 -7.28 16.96 -55.68
C ASN A 10 -5.83 17.47 -55.61
N GLN A 11 -5.30 17.78 -54.42
CA GLN A 11 -3.87 17.75 -54.03
C GLN A 11 -3.83 17.55 -52.49
N SER A 12 -3.58 16.37 -51.90
CA SER A 12 -2.38 15.52 -51.89
C SER A 12 -1.12 16.22 -51.36
N SER A 13 -0.98 16.28 -50.03
CA SER A 13 0.32 16.39 -49.35
C SER A 13 0.35 15.44 -48.16
N SER A 14 0.98 14.31 -48.41
CA SER A 14 1.37 13.24 -47.49
C SER A 14 2.46 13.70 -46.52
N SER A 15 2.30 13.43 -45.22
CA SER A 15 3.42 13.33 -44.29
C SER A 15 3.38 11.96 -43.60
N SER A 16 4.36 11.16 -43.97
CA SER A 16 4.50 9.72 -43.75
C SER A 16 4.63 9.31 -42.29
N LEU A 17 3.95 8.22 -41.93
CA LEU A 17 4.15 7.46 -40.71
C LEU A 17 5.51 6.73 -40.76
N PRO A 18 6.29 6.66 -39.67
CA PRO A 18 7.44 5.78 -39.62
C PRO A 18 7.01 4.29 -39.53
N PRO A 19 7.80 3.36 -40.10
CA PRO A 19 7.41 1.96 -40.30
C PRO A 19 7.42 1.13 -39.00
N PRO A 20 6.73 -0.02 -38.98
CA PRO A 20 6.77 -0.95 -37.85
C PRO A 20 8.13 -1.64 -37.78
N TYR A 21 8.84 -1.50 -36.66
CA TYR A 21 9.98 -2.35 -36.36
C TYR A 21 9.46 -3.78 -36.10
N SER A 22 9.71 -4.63 -37.09
CA SER A 22 9.65 -6.09 -36.95
C SER A 22 11.02 -6.55 -36.43
N SER A 23 11.07 -7.03 -35.19
CA SER A 23 12.19 -7.84 -34.71
C SER A 23 11.63 -9.00 -33.90
N SER A 24 11.58 -10.15 -34.58
CA SER A 24 11.50 -11.47 -34.00
C SER A 24 12.61 -11.67 -32.95
N SER A 25 12.21 -11.97 -31.71
CA SER A 25 13.05 -12.73 -30.79
C SER A 25 12.14 -13.67 -30.01
N SER A 26 12.27 -14.95 -30.34
CA SER A 26 11.55 -16.09 -29.80
C SER A 26 11.48 -16.05 -28.27
N LEU A 27 10.27 -16.20 -27.72
CA LEU A 27 10.06 -16.50 -26.30
C LEU A 27 10.70 -17.86 -25.96
N PRO A 28 11.59 -17.96 -24.96
CA PRO A 28 12.01 -19.25 -24.45
C PRO A 28 10.85 -19.91 -23.68
N SER A 29 10.78 -21.25 -23.80
CA SER A 29 9.78 -22.13 -23.19
C SER A 29 9.73 -22.03 -21.65
N PRO A 30 8.62 -22.42 -21.00
CA PRO A 30 8.26 -22.00 -19.62
C PRO A 30 9.04 -22.69 -18.47
N SER A 31 10.25 -23.18 -18.68
CA SER A 31 11.01 -23.92 -17.65
C SER A 31 12.00 -23.09 -16.82
N SER A 32 11.89 -21.76 -16.78
CA SER A 32 12.89 -20.89 -16.10
C SER A 32 12.37 -20.05 -14.93
N TYR A 33 11.12 -20.21 -14.50
CA TYR A 33 10.66 -19.59 -13.24
C TYR A 33 11.04 -20.47 -12.04
N SER A 34 12.30 -20.41 -11.63
CA SER A 34 12.70 -20.90 -10.30
C SER A 34 12.23 -19.91 -9.25
N SER A 35 11.16 -20.28 -8.55
CA SER A 35 10.68 -19.64 -7.32
C SER A 35 11.79 -19.73 -6.27
N SER A 36 12.38 -18.60 -5.88
CA SER A 36 13.19 -18.54 -4.66
C SER A 36 12.27 -18.59 -3.45
N SER A 37 12.02 -19.82 -3.02
CA SER A 37 11.53 -20.18 -1.71
C SER A 37 12.50 -19.67 -0.66
N SER A 38 12.12 -18.61 0.07
CA SER A 38 12.80 -18.25 1.31
C SER A 38 12.43 -19.27 2.38
N SER A 39 13.30 -20.28 2.45
CA SER A 39 13.59 -21.20 3.54
C SER A 39 12.83 -20.96 4.85
N SER A 40 12.03 -21.97 5.21
CA SER A 40 11.49 -22.18 6.53
C SER A 40 12.63 -22.32 7.55
N THR A 41 12.76 -21.36 8.47
CA THR A 41 13.46 -21.62 9.73
C THR A 41 12.42 -22.20 10.70
N SER A 42 12.50 -23.50 10.89
CA SER A 42 11.77 -24.24 11.92
C SER A 42 12.10 -23.69 13.31
N TYR A 43 11.12 -23.11 14.00
CA TYR A 43 11.18 -22.92 15.44
C TYR A 43 10.60 -24.17 16.12
N VAL A 44 11.46 -24.94 16.77
CA VAL A 44 11.06 -25.96 17.74
C VAL A 44 10.60 -25.22 19.00
N SER A 45 9.30 -25.23 19.29
CA SER A 45 8.80 -24.82 20.60
C SER A 45 9.13 -25.91 21.62
N GLN A 46 10.17 -25.69 22.44
CA GLN A 46 10.28 -26.40 23.71
C GLN A 46 9.34 -25.76 24.73
N ASN A 47 8.31 -26.50 25.12
CA ASN A 47 7.59 -26.27 26.36
C ASN A 47 8.52 -26.60 27.53
N ASN A 48 8.71 -25.69 28.50
CA ASN A 48 8.74 -26.06 29.91
C ASN A 48 8.64 -24.87 30.88
N THR A 49 7.49 -24.81 31.55
CA THR A 49 7.31 -24.88 33.01
C THR A 49 8.55 -24.70 33.91
N GLY A 50 8.47 -23.75 34.84
CA GLY A 50 8.86 -23.96 36.25
C GLY A 50 10.32 -23.73 36.66
N ALA A 51 10.48 -22.72 37.53
CA ALA A 51 11.35 -22.70 38.71
C ALA A 51 12.89 -22.62 38.55
N GLY A 52 13.46 -21.71 39.37
CA GLY A 52 14.72 -21.98 40.07
C GLY A 52 15.96 -21.27 39.55
N ASN A 53 16.39 -20.26 40.32
CA ASN A 53 17.75 -19.71 40.32
C ASN A 53 18.81 -20.83 40.45
N GLN A 54 20.04 -20.59 39.96
CA GLN A 54 21.31 -20.73 40.70
C GLN A 54 22.49 -20.37 39.77
N ALA A 55 23.27 -19.37 40.20
CA ALA A 55 24.52 -18.97 39.58
C ALA A 55 25.64 -19.91 40.02
N ILE A 56 26.48 -20.37 39.09
CA ILE A 56 27.71 -21.12 39.41
C ILE A 56 28.90 -20.23 39.07
N SER A 57 29.57 -19.81 40.14
CA SER A 57 30.86 -19.12 40.16
C SER A 57 31.99 -20.08 39.78
N SER A 58 32.93 -19.66 38.94
CA SER A 58 34.29 -20.22 38.95
C SER A 58 35.32 -19.15 38.59
N SER A 59 36.32 -19.06 39.45
CA SER A 59 37.31 -18.01 39.57
C SER A 59 38.61 -18.38 38.83
N ILE A 60 39.19 -17.46 38.06
CA ILE A 60 40.58 -17.53 37.56
C ILE A 60 41.23 -16.14 37.75
N PRO A 61 42.45 -16.02 38.34
CA PRO A 61 43.08 -14.73 38.66
C PRO A 61 43.79 -14.09 37.44
N PRO A 62 44.06 -12.77 37.43
CA PRO A 62 44.65 -12.10 36.28
C PRO A 62 46.18 -12.03 36.38
N SER A 63 46.87 -12.39 35.29
CA SER A 63 48.25 -11.97 35.02
C SER A 63 48.24 -10.60 34.33
N SER A 64 48.98 -9.66 34.89
CA SER A 64 49.10 -8.26 34.48
C SER A 64 49.77 -8.07 33.12
N SER A 65 49.05 -7.44 32.18
CA SER A 65 49.64 -6.61 31.12
C SER A 65 48.68 -5.47 30.80
N SER A 66 49.22 -4.25 30.83
CA SER A 66 48.54 -2.98 30.65
C SER A 66 47.92 -2.83 29.26
N SER A 67 46.60 -2.92 29.20
CA SER A 67 45.79 -2.27 28.17
C SER A 67 44.44 -1.96 28.79
N SER A 68 44.08 -0.68 28.86
CA SER A 68 42.80 -0.19 29.39
C SER A 68 41.63 -1.02 28.85
N PRO A 69 40.82 -1.68 29.71
CA PRO A 69 39.63 -2.35 29.23
C PRO A 69 38.58 -1.27 28.96
N SER A 70 38.31 -0.98 27.69
CA SER A 70 37.05 -0.35 27.31
C SER A 70 35.93 -1.31 27.69
N SER A 71 35.21 -0.99 28.76
CA SER A 71 34.04 -1.74 29.22
C SER A 71 32.99 -1.79 28.10
N TYR A 72 32.92 -2.90 27.36
CA TYR A 72 31.77 -3.19 26.53
C TYR A 72 30.74 -3.91 27.39
N THR A 73 29.73 -3.18 27.84
CA THR A 73 28.53 -3.80 28.39
C THR A 73 27.90 -4.61 27.26
N ILE A 74 27.83 -5.93 27.40
CA ILE A 74 26.89 -6.72 26.59
C ILE A 74 25.51 -6.30 27.09
N VAL A 75 24.92 -5.34 26.38
CA VAL A 75 23.49 -5.09 26.49
C VAL A 75 22.82 -6.37 26.02
N ASP A 76 22.22 -7.10 26.95
CA ASP A 76 21.28 -8.16 26.60
C ASP A 76 20.24 -7.52 25.68
N GLY A 77 20.30 -7.91 24.41
CA GLY A 77 19.45 -7.40 23.35
C GLY A 77 18.04 -7.97 23.50
N SER A 78 17.41 -7.79 24.65
CA SER A 78 15.96 -7.78 24.75
C SER A 78 15.48 -6.53 24.02
N SER A 79 15.57 -6.58 22.69
CA SER A 79 14.95 -5.57 21.86
C SER A 79 13.47 -5.66 22.19
N ASN A 80 12.97 -4.68 22.93
CA ASN A 80 11.57 -4.30 22.92
C ASN A 80 11.20 -3.72 21.54
N ALA A 81 11.71 -4.35 20.47
CA ALA A 81 11.31 -4.12 19.12
C ALA A 81 9.83 -4.48 19.11
N PRO A 82 8.94 -3.55 18.68
CA PRO A 82 7.53 -3.85 18.59
C PRO A 82 7.40 -5.13 17.78
N LYS A 83 6.82 -6.17 18.39
CA LYS A 83 6.50 -7.42 17.69
C LYS A 83 5.80 -7.03 16.39
N GLY A 84 6.42 -7.36 15.25
CA GLY A 84 5.89 -6.99 13.95
C GLY A 84 4.44 -7.44 13.84
N SER A 85 3.52 -6.51 13.57
CA SER A 85 2.12 -6.87 13.40
C SER A 85 1.85 -7.16 11.94
N VAL A 86 1.38 -8.37 11.65
CA VAL A 86 1.00 -8.79 10.30
C VAL A 86 -0.46 -8.43 10.04
N GLY A 87 -0.74 -7.95 8.83
CA GLY A 87 -2.08 -7.71 8.33
C GLY A 87 -2.32 -8.39 6.99
N VAL A 88 -3.59 -8.54 6.62
CA VAL A 88 -4.01 -9.19 5.37
C VAL A 88 -4.81 -8.22 4.50
N CYS A 89 -4.58 -8.27 3.18
CA CYS A 89 -5.40 -7.56 2.20
C CYS A 89 -6.60 -8.42 1.80
N PHE A 90 -7.79 -7.86 1.92
CA PHE A 90 -9.03 -8.52 1.56
C PHE A 90 -9.42 -8.16 0.11
N GLY A 91 -8.94 -8.98 -0.83
CA GLY A 91 -9.36 -8.91 -2.23
C GLY A 91 -10.69 -9.61 -2.44
N ARG A 92 -11.57 -9.05 -3.28
CA ARG A 92 -12.87 -9.63 -3.61
C ARG A 92 -13.07 -9.96 -5.09
N SER A 93 -11.98 -9.99 -5.85
CA SER A 93 -11.98 -10.42 -7.25
C SER A 93 -11.93 -11.95 -7.30
N GLY A 94 -13.07 -12.57 -7.04
CA GLY A 94 -13.26 -14.02 -7.07
C GLY A 94 -14.75 -14.38 -7.04
N ASP A 95 -15.11 -15.48 -7.67
CA ASP A 95 -16.47 -15.99 -7.85
C ASP A 95 -16.91 -16.95 -6.73
N ASN A 96 -15.97 -17.66 -6.11
CA ASN A 96 -16.23 -18.63 -5.03
C ASN A 96 -15.65 -18.20 -3.67
N LEU A 97 -15.81 -16.93 -3.32
CA LEU A 97 -15.29 -16.40 -2.06
C LEU A 97 -16.19 -16.79 -0.87
N PRO A 98 -15.62 -17.20 0.27
CA PRO A 98 -16.40 -17.49 1.47
C PRO A 98 -17.21 -16.29 1.96
N SER A 99 -18.24 -16.53 2.77
CA SER A 99 -19.02 -15.44 3.36
C SER A 99 -18.17 -14.60 4.33
N PRO A 100 -18.48 -13.30 4.53
CA PRO A 100 -17.72 -12.43 5.41
C PRO A 100 -17.54 -13.00 6.83
N SER A 101 -18.56 -13.68 7.37
CA SER A 101 -18.53 -14.31 8.68
C SER A 101 -17.48 -15.42 8.78
N VAL A 102 -17.36 -16.25 7.74
CA VAL A 102 -16.34 -17.33 7.68
C VAL A 102 -14.94 -16.73 7.61
N ILE A 103 -14.76 -15.66 6.82
CA ILE A 103 -13.49 -14.94 6.74
C ILE A 103 -13.08 -14.37 8.10
N ILE A 104 -14.01 -13.81 8.86
CA ILE A 104 -13.71 -13.24 10.19
C ILE A 104 -13.31 -14.33 11.18
N GLN A 105 -13.97 -15.49 11.14
CA GLN A 105 -13.58 -16.64 11.96
C GLN A 105 -12.15 -17.09 11.60
N LEU A 106 -11.83 -17.15 10.31
CA LEU A 106 -10.49 -17.45 9.82
C LEU A 106 -9.46 -16.43 10.34
N LEU A 107 -9.72 -15.13 10.19
CA LEU A 107 -8.84 -14.06 10.67
C LEU A 107 -8.57 -14.18 12.17
N LYS A 108 -9.61 -14.43 12.98
CA LYS A 108 -9.48 -14.62 14.43
C LYS A 108 -8.69 -15.88 14.78
N SER A 109 -8.95 -17.00 14.10
CA SER A 109 -8.24 -18.27 14.34
C SER A 109 -6.73 -18.16 14.09
N HIS A 110 -6.33 -17.33 13.12
CA HIS A 110 -4.93 -17.07 12.80
C HIS A 110 -4.36 -15.83 13.51
N ARG A 111 -5.08 -15.25 14.48
CA ARG A 111 -4.66 -14.06 15.25
C ARG A 111 -4.29 -12.86 14.37
N ILE A 112 -4.95 -12.71 13.22
CA ILE A 112 -4.78 -11.56 12.34
C ILE A 112 -5.59 -10.40 12.92
N SER A 113 -4.91 -9.32 13.27
CA SER A 113 -5.51 -8.14 13.91
C SER A 113 -5.65 -6.93 13.00
N LYS A 114 -5.13 -6.99 11.77
CA LYS A 114 -5.15 -5.88 10.79
C LYS A 114 -5.63 -6.36 9.43
N VAL A 115 -6.57 -5.63 8.83
CA VAL A 115 -7.11 -5.94 7.51
C VAL A 115 -7.15 -4.68 6.64
N ARG A 116 -6.72 -4.80 5.38
CA ARG A 116 -6.94 -3.78 4.35
C ARG A 116 -8.12 -4.18 3.48
N LEU A 117 -9.13 -3.31 3.38
CA LEU A 117 -10.20 -3.38 2.40
C LEU A 117 -9.89 -2.41 1.27
N PHE A 118 -9.99 -2.83 0.01
CA PHE A 118 -9.73 -1.95 -1.14
C PHE A 118 -10.87 -0.97 -1.42
N ILE A 119 -12.09 -1.35 -1.05
CA ILE A 119 -13.30 -0.54 -1.17
C ILE A 119 -14.18 -0.77 0.09
N PRO A 120 -15.04 0.19 0.45
CA PRO A 120 -15.93 0.05 1.61
C PRO A 120 -17.16 -0.80 1.23
N ILE A 121 -17.14 -2.09 1.58
CA ILE A 121 -18.26 -3.01 1.30
C ILE A 121 -19.14 -3.13 2.55
N PRO A 122 -20.42 -2.72 2.51
CA PRO A 122 -21.31 -2.74 3.66
C PRO A 122 -21.34 -4.07 4.40
N ALA A 123 -21.56 -5.18 3.68
CA ALA A 123 -21.65 -6.52 4.28
C ALA A 123 -20.37 -6.95 5.02
N VAL A 124 -19.19 -6.55 4.52
CA VAL A 124 -17.90 -6.90 5.12
C VAL A 124 -17.62 -6.01 6.33
N LEU A 125 -17.88 -4.71 6.21
CA LEU A 125 -17.73 -3.75 7.31
C LEU A 125 -18.64 -4.09 8.48
N THR A 126 -19.92 -4.39 8.22
CA THR A 126 -20.87 -4.80 9.25
C THR A 126 -20.43 -6.08 9.94
N ALA A 127 -19.91 -7.06 9.20
CA ALA A 127 -19.43 -8.29 9.81
C ALA A 127 -18.18 -8.05 10.70
N LEU A 128 -17.31 -7.10 10.31
CA LEU A 128 -16.10 -6.73 11.07
C LEU A 128 -16.38 -5.84 12.30
N LYS A 129 -17.58 -5.27 12.41
CA LYS A 129 -17.97 -4.42 13.53
C LYS A 129 -17.86 -5.17 14.86
N GLY A 130 -17.24 -4.54 15.85
CA GLY A 130 -17.06 -5.11 17.19
C GLY A 130 -16.11 -6.31 17.28
N THR A 131 -15.41 -6.66 16.19
CA THR A 131 -14.48 -7.80 16.21
C THR A 131 -13.12 -7.48 16.83
N GLY A 132 -12.80 -6.19 17.01
CA GLY A 132 -11.49 -5.71 17.46
C GLY A 132 -10.41 -5.72 16.38
N ILE A 133 -10.72 -6.15 15.16
CA ILE A 133 -9.81 -6.11 14.02
C ILE A 133 -9.71 -4.66 13.53
N GLN A 134 -8.48 -4.17 13.37
CA GLN A 134 -8.16 -2.84 12.87
C GLN A 134 -8.24 -2.81 11.34
N LEU A 135 -8.81 -1.74 10.79
CA LEU A 135 -9.12 -1.63 9.38
C LEU A 135 -8.34 -0.49 8.72
N MET A 136 -7.78 -0.78 7.55
CA MET A 136 -7.44 0.19 6.53
C MET A 136 -8.50 0.11 5.42
N ILE A 137 -9.18 1.20 5.13
CA ILE A 137 -10.26 1.24 4.14
C ILE A 137 -9.82 2.07 2.94
N GLY A 138 -9.92 1.48 1.75
CA GLY A 138 -9.64 2.17 0.50
C GLY A 138 -10.77 3.09 0.07
N VAL A 139 -10.40 4.28 -0.40
CA VAL A 139 -11.27 5.15 -1.18
C VAL A 139 -11.10 4.75 -2.64
N PRO A 140 -12.17 4.32 -3.34
CA PRO A 140 -12.08 3.93 -4.73
C PRO A 140 -11.61 5.08 -5.64
N ASN A 141 -10.91 4.75 -6.73
CA ASN A 141 -10.35 5.75 -7.66
C ASN A 141 -11.45 6.61 -8.30
N GLU A 142 -12.60 6.00 -8.59
CA GLU A 142 -13.79 6.63 -9.16
C GLU A 142 -14.38 7.73 -8.27
N ASN A 143 -14.15 7.68 -6.95
CA ASN A 143 -14.65 8.71 -6.04
C ASN A 143 -13.70 9.91 -5.91
N ILE A 144 -12.45 9.82 -6.37
CA ILE A 144 -11.43 10.87 -6.15
C ILE A 144 -11.87 12.20 -6.75
N MET A 145 -12.41 12.19 -7.97
CA MET A 145 -12.82 13.42 -8.64
C MET A 145 -13.95 14.12 -7.88
N GLN A 146 -14.99 13.37 -7.49
CA GLN A 146 -16.12 13.90 -6.71
C GLN A 146 -15.66 14.43 -5.35
N LEU A 147 -14.76 13.72 -4.67
CA LEU A 147 -14.23 14.14 -3.37
C LEU A 147 -13.32 15.37 -3.49
N SER A 148 -12.65 15.53 -4.63
CA SER A 148 -11.83 16.71 -4.93
C SER A 148 -12.69 17.95 -5.18
N THR A 149 -13.74 17.86 -5.98
CA THR A 149 -14.55 19.02 -6.42
C THR A 149 -15.70 19.34 -5.48
N GLY A 150 -16.25 18.35 -4.78
CA GLY A 150 -17.40 18.50 -3.90
C GLY A 150 -17.10 19.09 -2.51
N GLY A 151 -15.84 19.40 -2.20
CA GLY A 151 -15.43 20.01 -0.93
C GLY A 151 -15.56 19.07 0.28
N ALA A 152 -15.45 19.66 1.48
CA ALA A 152 -15.48 18.91 2.74
C ALA A 152 -16.85 18.25 3.01
N ASP A 153 -17.96 18.85 2.57
CA ASP A 153 -19.30 18.31 2.79
C ASP A 153 -19.55 17.03 2.00
N ALA A 154 -19.10 16.97 0.74
CA ALA A 154 -19.17 15.75 -0.05
C ALA A 154 -18.32 14.62 0.56
N ALA A 155 -17.12 14.97 1.06
CA ALA A 155 -16.25 14.02 1.74
C ALA A 155 -16.85 13.52 3.07
N LEU A 156 -17.49 14.41 3.83
CA LEU A 156 -18.22 14.08 5.06
C LEU A 156 -19.39 13.13 4.78
N ALA A 157 -20.18 13.43 3.75
CA ALA A 157 -21.28 12.58 3.31
C ALA A 157 -20.77 11.20 2.88
N TRP A 158 -19.69 11.14 2.11
CA TRP A 158 -19.07 9.88 1.69
C TRP A 158 -18.60 9.05 2.89
N LEU A 159 -17.92 9.66 3.87
CA LEU A 159 -17.47 8.96 5.08
C LEU A 159 -18.63 8.39 5.89
N LYS A 160 -19.67 9.20 6.12
CA LYS A 160 -20.85 8.78 6.89
C LYS A 160 -21.58 7.62 6.23
N THR A 161 -21.78 7.71 4.91
CA THR A 161 -22.59 6.75 4.15
C THR A 161 -21.86 5.45 3.86
N ASN A 162 -20.56 5.51 3.53
CA ASN A 162 -19.83 4.33 3.06
C ASN A 162 -19.05 3.63 4.18
N VAL A 163 -18.64 4.36 5.23
CA VAL A 163 -17.76 3.80 6.27
C VAL A 163 -18.47 3.77 7.62
N LEU A 164 -18.79 4.94 8.17
CA LEU A 164 -19.22 5.09 9.56
C LEU A 164 -20.63 4.53 9.83
N ALA A 165 -21.43 4.32 8.78
CA ALA A 165 -22.71 3.62 8.89
C ALA A 165 -22.55 2.14 9.27
N PHE A 166 -21.40 1.51 8.96
CA PHE A 166 -21.25 0.05 9.05
C PHE A 166 -20.23 -0.41 10.08
N VAL A 167 -19.28 0.45 10.47
CA VAL A 167 -18.21 0.11 11.44
C VAL A 167 -17.95 1.26 12.41
N ASP A 168 -17.46 0.93 13.60
CA ASP A 168 -17.08 1.92 14.60
C ASP A 168 -15.82 2.67 14.17
N ALA A 169 -15.81 4.00 14.33
CA ALA A 169 -14.70 4.86 13.92
C ALA A 169 -13.36 4.46 14.57
N SER A 170 -13.40 3.92 15.79
CA SER A 170 -12.23 3.45 16.54
C SER A 170 -11.56 2.22 15.92
N GLN A 171 -12.26 1.44 15.10
CA GLN A 171 -11.68 0.30 14.38
C GLN A 171 -10.97 0.72 13.08
N VAL A 172 -11.27 1.92 12.57
CA VAL A 172 -10.64 2.43 11.34
C VAL A 172 -9.35 3.15 11.72
N CYS A 173 -8.22 2.65 11.26
CA CYS A 173 -6.92 3.27 11.52
C CYS A 173 -6.46 4.13 10.33
N TYR A 174 -6.75 3.68 9.11
CA TYR A 174 -6.27 4.33 7.90
C TYR A 174 -7.35 4.41 6.81
N LEU A 175 -7.36 5.53 6.10
CA LEU A 175 -8.01 5.69 4.82
C LEU A 175 -6.95 5.74 3.72
N ALA A 176 -7.00 4.76 2.83
CA ALA A 176 -6.12 4.64 1.67
C ALA A 176 -6.79 5.32 0.47
N VAL A 177 -6.45 6.58 0.20
CA VAL A 177 -7.08 7.37 -0.86
C VAL A 177 -6.55 6.96 -2.22
N GLY A 178 -7.39 6.28 -3.00
CA GLY A 178 -7.03 5.67 -4.27
C GLY A 178 -6.12 4.45 -4.14
N ASN A 179 -5.86 3.80 -5.26
CA ASN A 179 -4.88 2.73 -5.37
C ASN A 179 -3.99 2.99 -6.59
N GLU A 180 -2.73 3.36 -6.34
CA GLU A 180 -1.71 3.56 -7.38
C GLU A 180 -2.08 4.64 -8.41
N VAL A 181 -2.79 5.67 -7.99
CA VAL A 181 -3.32 6.74 -8.85
C VAL A 181 -2.24 7.39 -9.69
N LEU A 182 -1.06 7.61 -9.11
CA LEU A 182 0.07 8.29 -9.76
C LEU A 182 0.67 7.50 -10.93
N HIS A 183 0.36 6.21 -11.04
CA HIS A 183 0.82 5.34 -12.13
C HIS A 183 -0.34 4.92 -13.05
N THR A 184 -1.53 4.69 -12.48
CA THR A 184 -2.68 4.10 -13.20
C THR A 184 -3.49 5.12 -14.01
N ASP A 185 -3.65 6.34 -13.52
CA ASP A 185 -4.46 7.36 -14.19
C ASP A 185 -3.93 8.77 -13.97
N ALA A 186 -3.34 9.33 -15.04
CA ALA A 186 -2.80 10.68 -15.03
C ALA A 186 -3.88 11.77 -14.83
N SER A 187 -5.14 11.50 -15.21
CA SER A 187 -6.25 12.45 -15.09
C SER A 187 -6.69 12.65 -13.63
N LEU A 188 -6.53 11.63 -12.78
CA LEU A 188 -6.88 11.67 -11.35
C LEU A 188 -5.76 12.27 -10.48
N THR A 189 -4.53 12.32 -10.99
CA THR A 189 -3.37 12.89 -10.27
C THR A 189 -3.61 14.31 -9.71
N PRO A 190 -4.14 15.29 -10.47
CA PRO A 190 -4.41 16.63 -9.92
C PRO A 190 -5.51 16.66 -8.86
N HIS A 191 -6.38 15.64 -8.82
CA HIS A 191 -7.50 15.54 -7.88
C HIS A 191 -7.14 14.81 -6.58
N LEU A 192 -6.03 14.07 -6.55
CA LEU A 192 -5.66 13.25 -5.39
C LEU A 192 -5.42 14.09 -4.12
N VAL A 193 -4.58 15.12 -4.20
CA VAL A 193 -4.26 15.96 -3.03
C VAL A 193 -5.49 16.75 -2.54
N PRO A 194 -6.28 17.42 -3.41
CA PRO A 194 -7.52 18.06 -2.99
C PRO A 194 -8.52 17.08 -2.35
N ALA A 195 -8.68 15.86 -2.88
CA ALA A 195 -9.55 14.85 -2.28
C ALA A 195 -9.09 14.44 -0.88
N MET A 196 -7.78 14.20 -0.70
CA MET A 196 -7.20 13.92 0.62
C MET A 196 -7.41 15.08 1.60
N TYR A 197 -7.26 16.32 1.13
CA TYR A 197 -7.48 17.51 1.95
C TYR A 197 -8.94 17.63 2.42
N ASN A 198 -9.90 17.42 1.51
CA ASN A 198 -11.33 17.47 1.84
C ASN A 198 -11.73 16.33 2.80
N LEU A 199 -11.21 15.12 2.60
CA LEU A 199 -11.38 14.01 3.54
C LEU A 199 -10.79 14.32 4.92
N HIS A 200 -9.62 14.95 4.97
CA HIS A 200 -9.00 15.33 6.23
C HIS A 200 -9.84 16.38 6.98
N LYS A 201 -10.36 17.39 6.28
CA LYS A 201 -11.33 18.34 6.85
C LYS A 201 -12.59 17.66 7.37
N ALA A 202 -13.15 16.73 6.61
CA ALA A 202 -14.32 15.97 7.04
C ALA A 202 -14.05 15.15 8.32
N LEU A 203 -12.84 14.57 8.45
CA LEU A 203 -12.42 13.91 9.68
C LEU A 203 -12.28 14.89 10.86
N GLN A 204 -11.74 16.09 10.64
CA GLN A 204 -11.67 17.13 11.68
C GLN A 204 -13.06 17.55 12.15
N MET A 205 -14.02 17.72 11.23
CA MET A 205 -15.42 18.03 11.58
C MET A 205 -16.08 16.95 12.44
N LEU A 206 -15.61 15.70 12.32
CA LEU A 206 -16.06 14.56 13.13
C LEU A 206 -15.24 14.34 14.40
N GLY A 207 -14.15 15.08 14.61
CA GLY A 207 -13.20 14.86 15.71
C GLY A 207 -12.40 13.55 15.59
N LEU A 208 -12.22 13.04 14.36
CA LEU A 208 -11.58 11.75 14.07
C LEU A 208 -10.20 11.88 13.41
N ASP A 209 -9.67 13.08 13.25
CA ASP A 209 -8.39 13.36 12.58
C ASP A 209 -7.16 12.78 13.34
N SER A 210 -7.27 12.67 14.66
CA SER A 210 -6.27 12.03 15.51
C SER A 210 -6.31 10.50 15.38
N THR A 211 -7.51 9.93 15.22
CA THR A 211 -7.79 8.48 15.16
C THR A 211 -7.54 7.87 13.78
N ILE A 212 -8.07 8.50 12.73
CA ILE A 212 -8.06 7.99 11.35
C ILE A 212 -7.02 8.78 10.55
N LYS A 213 -5.99 8.10 10.07
CA LYS A 213 -4.94 8.71 9.23
C LYS A 213 -5.23 8.50 7.74
N LEU A 214 -4.89 9.50 6.93
CA LEU A 214 -5.05 9.47 5.48
C LEU A 214 -3.69 9.25 4.81
N SER A 215 -3.65 8.40 3.79
CA SER A 215 -2.48 8.22 2.92
C SER A 215 -2.95 7.73 1.55
N SER A 216 -2.08 7.79 0.54
CA SER A 216 -2.35 7.22 -0.78
C SER A 216 -1.33 6.12 -1.10
N PRO A 217 -1.77 4.86 -1.28
CA PRO A 217 -0.92 3.77 -1.76
C PRO A 217 -0.35 4.09 -3.15
N CYS A 218 0.96 3.92 -3.31
CA CYS A 218 1.66 4.09 -4.58
C CYS A 218 2.45 2.83 -4.96
N SER A 219 2.51 2.54 -6.27
CA SER A 219 3.35 1.49 -6.82
C SER A 219 4.82 1.93 -6.80
N SER A 220 5.74 0.98 -6.62
CA SER A 220 7.19 1.23 -6.75
C SER A 220 7.58 1.72 -8.14
N GLN A 221 6.73 1.53 -9.15
CA GLN A 221 6.92 2.02 -10.52
C GLN A 221 7.00 3.55 -10.63
N ILE A 222 6.64 4.29 -9.57
CA ILE A 222 6.87 5.75 -9.52
C ILE A 222 8.35 6.11 -9.39
N LEU A 223 9.19 5.17 -8.94
CA LEU A 223 10.61 5.36 -8.76
C LEU A 223 11.33 5.19 -10.10
N SER A 224 12.09 6.20 -10.51
CA SER A 224 12.94 6.15 -11.70
C SER A 224 14.20 5.32 -11.48
N ILE A 225 14.63 5.16 -10.24
CA ILE A 225 15.77 4.34 -9.82
C ILE A 225 15.36 3.59 -8.56
N TRP A 226 15.53 2.26 -8.53
CA TRP A 226 15.15 1.41 -7.38
C TRP A 226 16.29 0.51 -6.88
N MET A 227 17.32 0.26 -7.70
CA MET A 227 18.35 -0.74 -7.39
C MET A 227 19.24 -0.43 -6.18
N LEU A 228 19.42 0.84 -5.80
CA LEU A 228 20.09 1.21 -4.55
C LEU A 228 19.15 2.11 -3.73
N PRO A 229 18.80 1.76 -2.47
CA PRO A 229 17.89 2.55 -1.66
C PRO A 229 18.29 4.02 -1.52
N ARG A 230 19.60 4.32 -1.51
CA ARG A 230 20.11 5.70 -1.41
C ARG A 230 19.86 6.57 -2.64
N THR A 231 19.58 5.98 -3.81
CA THR A 231 19.45 6.71 -5.09
C THR A 231 18.02 6.76 -5.62
N ALA A 232 17.04 6.29 -4.84
CA ALA A 232 15.64 6.29 -5.28
C ALA A 232 15.13 7.73 -5.50
N ARG A 233 14.62 8.00 -6.71
CA ARG A 233 14.10 9.31 -7.13
C ARG A 233 12.78 9.12 -7.91
N SER A 234 11.87 10.09 -7.82
CA SER A 234 10.60 10.08 -8.56
C SER A 234 10.75 10.61 -9.99
N LEU A 235 9.97 10.07 -10.93
CA LEU A 235 10.03 10.35 -12.37
C LEU A 235 9.77 11.81 -12.80
N ARG A 236 9.26 12.70 -11.94
CA ARG A 236 8.84 14.07 -12.32
C ARG A 236 9.88 15.19 -12.13
N SER A 237 11.18 14.89 -12.09
CA SER A 237 12.22 15.93 -11.86
C SER A 237 13.10 16.32 -13.05
N ALA A 238 12.80 15.86 -14.28
CA ALA A 238 13.50 16.35 -15.47
C ALA A 238 12.83 17.61 -16.02
N SER A 239 13.17 18.78 -15.47
CA SER A 239 13.02 20.03 -16.22
C SER A 239 13.94 19.97 -17.45
N PRO A 240 13.47 20.32 -18.66
CA PRO A 240 14.33 20.31 -19.84
C PRO A 240 15.46 21.35 -19.66
N PRO A 241 16.69 21.09 -20.17
CA PRO A 241 17.74 22.08 -20.13
C PRO A 241 17.29 23.31 -20.93
N SER A 242 17.19 24.45 -20.26
CA SER A 242 16.98 25.74 -20.91
C SER A 242 18.23 26.08 -21.72
N GLY A 243 18.25 25.65 -22.98
CA GLY A 243 19.22 26.13 -23.96
C GLY A 243 18.96 27.60 -24.21
N ARG A 244 19.85 28.45 -23.71
CA ARG A 244 20.03 29.81 -24.23
C ARG A 244 21.11 29.72 -25.32
N CYS A 245 20.77 30.17 -26.52
CA CYS A 245 21.75 30.65 -27.49
C CYS A 245 22.37 31.96 -27.00
#